data_AF-A0A382QXG9-F1
#
_entry.id   AF-A0A382QXG9-F1
#
_cell.length_a   1.000
_cell.length_b   1.000
_cell.length_c   1.000
_cell.angle_alpha   90.00
_cell.angle_beta   90.00
_cell.angle_gamma   90.00
#
_symmetry.space_group_name_H-M   'P 1'
#
loop_
_entity.id
_entity.type
_entity.pdbx_description
1 polymer ?
#
loop_
_entity_poly.entity_id
_entity_poly.type
_entity_poly.pdbx_seq_one_letter_code
_entity_poly.pdbx_strand_id
1 'polypeptide(L)' 'VTDLAYSAAAERNKDAILEVLGHVLPAKGEILEVASGTGQHIVHFAQKLPNLI' A
#
# COMPACT_ATOMS: atom_id res chain seq x y z
N VAL A 1 -9.45 -8.38 21.71
CA VAL A 1 -8.61 -7.82 20.63
C VAL A 1 -9.20 -8.35 19.34
N THR A 2 -9.83 -7.48 18.56
CA THR A 2 -10.45 -7.86 17.28
C THR A 2 -9.32 -8.31 16.35
N ASP A 3 -9.46 -9.51 15.78
CA ASP A 3 -8.51 -10.01 14.79
C ASP A 3 -8.46 -9.01 13.63
N LEU A 4 -7.27 -8.55 13.25
CA LEU A 4 -7.14 -7.61 12.14
C LEU A 4 -7.55 -8.36 10.87
N ALA A 5 -8.48 -7.78 10.11
CA ALA A 5 -8.90 -8.37 8.85
C ALA A 5 -7.68 -8.59 7.95
N TYR A 6 -7.54 -9.81 7.41
CA TYR A 6 -6.42 -10.20 6.56
C TYR A 6 -6.92 -10.71 5.20
N SER A 7 -6.22 -10.28 4.15
CA SER A 7 -6.44 -10.66 2.76
C SER A 7 -5.19 -11.34 2.22
N ALA A 8 -5.29 -12.64 1.95
CA ALA A 8 -4.23 -13.41 1.31
C ALA A 8 -3.93 -12.92 -0.12
N ALA A 9 -4.93 -12.35 -0.80
CA ALA A 9 -4.72 -11.74 -2.11
C ALA A 9 -3.84 -10.50 -2.00
N ALA A 10 -4.14 -9.61 -1.03
CA ALA A 10 -3.36 -8.41 -0.77
C ALA A 10 -1.92 -8.73 -0.38
N GLU A 11 -1.70 -9.79 0.41
CA GLU A 11 -0.35 -10.22 0.79
C GLU A 11 0.47 -10.69 -0.42
N ARG A 12 -0.11 -11.46 -1.34
CA ARG A 12 0.62 -12.03 -2.49
C ARG A 12 1.00 -11.01 -3.55
N ASN A 13 0.21 -9.94 -3.71
CA ASN A 13 0.38 -8.99 -4.81
C ASN A 13 0.98 -7.64 -4.40
N LYS A 14 1.23 -7.39 -3.11
CA LYS A 14 1.74 -6.10 -2.61
C LYS A 14 3.05 -5.67 -3.28
N ASP A 15 4.03 -6.57 -3.43
CA ASP A 15 5.34 -6.22 -4.00
C ASP A 15 5.23 -5.90 -5.50
N ALA A 16 4.43 -6.69 -6.24
CA ALA A 16 4.20 -6.47 -7.66
C ALA A 16 3.46 -5.14 -7.93
N ILE A 17 2.49 -4.78 -7.09
CA ILE A 17 1.80 -3.49 -7.19
C ILE A 17 2.75 -2.34 -6.85
N LEU A 18 3.56 -2.48 -5.78
CA LEU A 18 4.54 -1.49 -5.37
C LEU A 18 5.53 -1.18 -6.50
N GLU A 19 6.02 -2.20 -7.21
CA GLU A 19 6.93 -2.03 -8.35
C GLU A 19 6.31 -1.13 -9.43
N VAL A 20 5.05 -1.35 -9.78
CA VAL A 20 4.35 -0.51 -10.76
C VAL A 20 4.13 0.90 -10.23
N LEU A 21 3.71 1.03 -8.96
CA LEU A 21 3.50 2.33 -8.30
C LEU A 21 4.77 3.18 -8.28
N GLY A 22 5.95 2.57 -8.08
CA GLY A 22 7.23 3.27 -8.09
C GLY A 22 7.56 3.95 -9.42
N HIS A 23 6.96 3.52 -10.53
CA HIS A 23 7.15 4.14 -11.84
C HIS A 23 6.12 5.23 -12.18
N VAL A 24 4.97 5.26 -11.50
CA VAL A 24 3.86 6.16 -11.83
C VAL A 24 3.61 7.24 -10.80
N LEU A 25 3.96 7.00 -9.53
CA LEU A 25 3.77 7.96 -8.45
C LEU A 25 4.87 9.03 -8.47
N PRO A 26 4.58 10.25 -8.01
CA PRO A 26 5.60 11.27 -7.85
C PRO A 26 6.61 10.86 -6.78
N ALA A 27 7.81 11.45 -6.81
CA ALA A 27 8.84 11.18 -5.81
C ALA A 27 8.48 11.65 -4.38
N LYS A 28 7.51 12.58 -4.25
CA LYS A 28 6.96 13.08 -2.99
C LYS A 28 5.56 13.66 -3.20
N GLY A 29 4.74 13.67 -2.15
CA GLY A 29 3.40 14.26 -2.19
C GLY A 29 2.42 13.59 -1.25
N GLU A 30 1.16 13.98 -1.34
CA GLU A 30 0.06 13.38 -0.57
C GLU A 30 -0.69 12.37 -1.45
N ILE A 31 -0.95 11.18 -0.91
CA ILE A 31 -1.61 10.07 -1.61
C ILE A 31 -2.80 9.57 -0.80
N LEU A 32 -3.91 9.29 -1.48
CA LEU A 32 -5.09 8.67 -0.87
C LEU A 32 -5.36 7.31 -1.52
N GLU A 33 -5.34 6.25 -0.72
CA GLU A 33 -5.89 4.96 -1.13
C GLU A 33 -7.41 4.97 -0.94
N VAL A 34 -8.15 4.66 -2.00
CA VAL A 34 -9.62 4.55 -1.96
C VAL A 34 -10.00 3.08 -1.82
N ALA A 35 -11.01 2.79 -1.00
CA ALA A 35 -11.50 1.44 -0.76
C ALA A 35 -10.42 0.47 -0.21
N SER A 36 -9.58 0.96 0.72
CA SER A 36 -8.43 0.27 1.30
C SER A 36 -8.69 -1.09 1.94
N GLY A 37 -9.95 -1.46 2.21
CA GLY A 37 -10.29 -2.72 2.84
C GLY A 37 -9.57 -2.91 4.18
N THR A 38 -8.64 -3.88 4.22
CA THR A 38 -7.83 -4.19 5.42
C THR A 38 -6.67 -3.22 5.67
N GLY A 39 -6.32 -2.37 4.70
CA GLY A 39 -5.20 -1.45 4.77
C GLY A 39 -3.81 -2.10 4.62
N GLN A 40 -3.73 -3.39 4.29
CA GLN A 40 -2.45 -4.10 4.13
C GLN A 40 -1.53 -3.46 3.08
N HIS A 41 -2.11 -2.99 1.97
CA HIS A 41 -1.36 -2.35 0.89
C HIS A 41 -0.78 -1.01 1.32
N ILE A 42 -1.59 -0.10 1.86
CA ILE A 42 -1.08 1.21 2.28
C ILE A 42 -0.01 1.12 3.36
N VAL A 43 -0.14 0.20 4.33
CA VAL A 43 0.89 -0.03 5.36
C VAL A 43 2.19 -0.49 4.72
N HIS A 44 2.12 -1.40 3.75
CA HIS A 44 3.30 -1.88 3.02
C HIS A 44 3.92 -0.77 2.14
N PHE A 45 3.11 -0.01 1.41
CA PHE A 45 3.59 1.04 0.50
C PHE A 45 4.21 2.22 1.26
N ALA A 46 3.60 2.68 2.34
CA ALA A 46 4.11 3.79 3.15
C ALA A 46 5.52 3.50 3.72
N GLN A 47 5.80 2.23 4.07
CA GLN A 47 7.14 1.82 4.53
C GLN A 47 8.20 1.86 3.42
N LYS A 48 7.80 1.77 2.15
CA LYS A 48 8.70 1.67 1.00
C LYS A 48 8.79 2.96 0.19
N LEU A 49 7.80 3.85 0.31
CA LEU A 49 7.73 5.14 -0.35
C LEU A 49 7.62 6.27 0.70
N PRO A 50 8.63 6.47 1.56
CA PRO A 50 8.52 7.31 2.77
C PRO A 50 8.33 8.82 2.51
N ASN A 51 8.53 9.26 1.27
CA ASN A 51 8.31 10.65 0.87
C ASN A 51 6.88 10.91 0.35
N LEU A 52 6.08 9.85 0.24
CA LEU A 52 4.65 9.92 -0.03
C LEU A 52 3.92 9.76 1.30
N ILE A 53 3.01 10.71 1.58
CA ILE A 53 2.27 10.82 2.84
C ILE A 53 0.80 10.48 2.61
#